data_AF-A0A8T6N4I5-F1
#
_entry.id   AF-A0A8T6N4I5-F1
#
_cell.length_a   1.000
_cell.length_b   1.000
_cell.length_c   1.000
_cell.angle_alpha   90.00
_cell.angle_beta   90.00
_cell.angle_gamma   90.00
#
_symmetry.space_group_name_H-M   'P 1'
#
loop_
_entity.id
_entity.type
_entity.pdbx_description
1 polymer ?
#
loop_
_entity_poly.entity_id
_entity_poly.type
_entity_poly.pdbx_seq_one_letter_code
_entity_poly.pdbx_strand_id
1 'polypeptide(L)'
;MSMWKNIKNKFKKEQPKPKAKKKTPMDIATANGEPYINIVKMDVDFDNVGDGAFEMEWNDIFVARLIKAGYQMKPNDKDSDIVDRWFQTVCRNVVMETFEQQEAMNPGMRTNKRDLGDGKSEIS
;
A
#
# COMPACT_ATOMS: atom_id res chain seq x y z
N MET A 1 -7.45 50.82 45.40
CA MET A 1 -7.68 50.19 44.08
C MET A 1 -6.39 50.01 43.27
N SER A 2 -5.40 49.25 43.76
CA SER A 2 -4.13 49.04 43.02
C SER A 2 -3.60 47.60 43.10
N MET A 3 -3.93 46.87 44.17
CA MET A 3 -3.43 45.50 44.39
C MET A 3 -4.02 44.45 43.43
N TRP A 4 -5.26 44.63 42.96
CA TRP A 4 -5.93 43.70 42.03
C TRP A 4 -5.51 43.85 40.55
N LYS A 5 -4.92 44.98 40.17
CA LYS A 5 -4.49 45.23 38.79
C LYS A 5 -3.18 44.47 38.48
N ASN A 6 -2.33 44.30 39.49
CA ASN A 6 -1.02 43.64 39.36
C ASN A 6 -1.09 42.11 39.33
N ILE A 7 -2.13 41.51 39.92
CA ILE A 7 -2.34 40.05 39.89
C ILE A 7 -2.80 39.61 38.50
N LYS A 8 -3.72 40.35 37.86
CA LYS A 8 -4.19 40.06 36.50
C LYS A 8 -3.10 40.20 35.43
N ASN A 9 -2.06 40.98 35.70
CA ASN A 9 -0.96 41.20 34.75
C ASN A 9 0.15 40.13 34.83
N LYS A 10 0.22 39.34 35.92
CA LYS A 10 1.16 38.22 36.07
C LYS A 10 0.65 36.88 35.52
N PHE A 11 -0.62 36.81 35.10
CA PHE A 11 -1.26 35.61 34.55
C PHE A 11 -1.73 35.80 33.09
N LYS A 12 -1.05 36.64 32.30
CA LYS A 12 -1.11 36.49 30.85
C LYS A 12 -0.29 35.25 30.47
N LYS A 13 -0.94 34.09 30.48
CA LYS A 13 -0.43 32.89 29.82
C LYS A 13 -0.16 33.26 28.36
N GLU A 14 1.11 33.35 27.97
CA GLU A 14 1.47 33.32 26.56
C GLU A 14 0.85 32.05 25.97
N GLN A 15 -0.13 32.24 25.09
CA GLN A 15 -0.65 31.16 24.25
C GLN A 15 0.57 30.56 23.53
N PRO A 16 0.83 29.25 23.65
CA PRO A 16 1.92 28.65 22.90
C PRO A 16 1.63 28.89 21.42
N LYS A 17 2.48 29.68 20.75
CA LYS A 17 2.39 29.88 19.29
C LYS A 17 2.25 28.49 18.65
N PRO A 18 1.28 28.26 17.75
CA PRO A 18 1.13 26.96 17.11
C PRO A 18 2.47 26.64 16.44
N LYS A 19 3.16 25.62 16.96
CA LYS A 19 4.39 25.13 16.34
C LYS A 19 4.01 24.78 14.91
N ALA A 20 4.65 25.42 13.92
CA ALA A 20 4.42 25.12 12.52
C ALA A 20 4.51 23.60 12.35
N LYS A 21 3.42 22.97 11.88
CA LYS A 21 3.40 21.53 11.63
C LYS A 21 4.56 21.22 10.69
N LYS A 22 5.46 20.33 11.10
CA LYS A 22 6.50 19.83 10.20
C LYS A 22 5.78 19.19 9.01
N LYS A 23 6.20 19.52 7.79
CA LYS A 23 5.67 18.91 6.58
C LYS A 23 5.87 17.40 6.63
N THR A 24 4.84 16.63 6.27
CA THR A 24 4.92 15.18 6.14
C THR A 24 5.70 14.79 4.89
N PRO A 25 6.20 13.54 4.78
CA PRO A 25 6.82 13.06 3.54
C PRO A 25 5.90 13.20 2.31
N MET A 26 4.61 12.91 2.49
CA MET A 26 3.60 13.11 1.46
C MET A 26 3.48 14.57 1.03
N ASP A 27 3.48 15.52 1.97
CA ASP A 27 3.43 16.96 1.67
C ASP A 27 4.65 17.42 0.86
N ILE A 28 5.82 16.87 1.18
CA ILE A 28 7.07 17.19 0.48
C ILE A 28 7.03 16.64 -0.95
N ALA A 29 6.66 15.38 -1.13
CA ALA A 29 6.53 14.76 -2.45
C ALA A 29 5.50 15.51 -3.32
N THR A 30 4.36 15.87 -2.72
CA THR A 30 3.30 16.63 -3.39
C THR A 30 3.80 18.01 -3.83
N ALA A 31 4.55 18.71 -2.97
CA ALA A 31 5.16 20.00 -3.32
C ALA A 31 6.20 19.89 -4.46
N ASN A 32 6.82 18.72 -4.62
CA ASN A 32 7.78 18.45 -5.69
C ASN A 32 7.13 17.91 -6.99
N GLY A 33 5.81 17.67 -7.00
CA GLY A 33 5.15 17.07 -8.17
C GLY A 33 5.39 15.56 -8.31
N GLU A 34 5.81 14.89 -7.23
CA GLU A 34 6.18 13.49 -7.21
C GLU A 34 5.01 12.62 -6.69
N PRO A 35 4.79 11.42 -7.25
CA PRO A 35 3.80 10.50 -6.72
C PRO A 35 4.30 9.94 -5.38
N TYR A 36 3.39 9.81 -4.43
CA TYR A 36 3.70 9.26 -3.12
C TYR A 36 2.65 8.22 -2.74
N ILE A 37 3.13 7.10 -2.21
CA ILE A 37 2.33 6.08 -1.54
C ILE A 37 3.16 5.46 -0.41
N ASN A 38 2.52 5.18 0.71
CA ASN A 38 3.14 4.54 1.86
C ASN A 38 2.13 3.65 2.61
N ILE A 39 2.61 2.59 3.25
CA ILE A 39 1.81 1.80 4.18
C ILE A 39 1.93 2.47 5.55
N VAL A 40 0.81 2.95 6.10
CA VAL A 40 0.78 3.63 7.40
C VAL A 40 0.59 2.66 8.55
N LYS A 41 -0.12 1.56 8.30
CA LYS A 41 -0.40 0.54 9.31
C LYS A 41 -0.64 -0.81 8.65
N MET A 42 -0.28 -1.86 9.36
CA MET A 42 -0.64 -3.24 9.04
C MET A 42 -1.29 -3.84 10.28
N ASP A 43 -2.50 -4.36 10.12
CA ASP A 43 -3.19 -5.15 11.13
C ASP A 43 -3.12 -6.63 10.73
N VAL A 44 -2.82 -7.48 11.71
CA VAL A 44 -2.73 -8.93 11.54
C VAL A 44 -3.63 -9.57 12.59
N ASP A 45 -4.47 -10.50 12.16
CA ASP A 45 -5.20 -11.35 13.09
C ASP A 45 -4.25 -12.43 13.63
N PHE A 46 -4.00 -12.45 14.95
CA PHE A 46 -3.08 -13.42 15.54
C PHE A 46 -3.72 -14.79 15.77
N ASP A 47 -5.05 -14.88 15.79
CA ASP A 47 -5.77 -16.15 15.85
C ASP A 47 -5.86 -16.79 14.45
N ASN A 48 -5.83 -15.97 13.39
CA ASN A 48 -5.66 -16.39 12.00
C ASN A 48 -4.60 -15.55 11.27
N VAL A 49 -3.32 -15.92 11.43
CA VAL A 49 -2.17 -15.17 10.88
C VAL A 49 -2.13 -15.04 9.35
N GLY A 50 -2.99 -15.76 8.63
CA GLY A 50 -3.18 -15.59 7.18
C GLY A 50 -4.02 -14.37 6.82
N ASP A 51 -4.79 -13.84 7.77
CA ASP A 51 -5.67 -12.71 7.58
C ASP A 51 -5.03 -11.41 8.10
N GLY A 52 -5.12 -10.36 7.29
CA GLY A 52 -4.59 -9.05 7.66
C GLY A 52 -5.13 -7.94 6.76
N ALA A 53 -4.87 -6.70 7.17
CA ALA A 53 -5.26 -5.51 6.44
C ALA A 53 -4.11 -4.50 6.40
N PHE A 54 -4.00 -3.80 5.28
CA PHE A 54 -3.06 -2.70 5.10
C PHE A 54 -3.83 -1.38 5.02
N GLU A 55 -3.44 -0.43 5.85
CA GLU A 55 -3.83 0.97 5.68
C GLU A 55 -2.73 1.67 4.88
N MET A 56 -3.13 2.36 3.83
CA MET A 56 -2.22 3.07 2.94
C MET A 56 -2.60 4.54 2.88
N GLU A 57 -1.59 5.39 2.76
CA GLU A 57 -1.75 6.81 2.42
C GLU A 57 -1.11 7.07 1.06
N TRP A 58 -1.67 7.98 0.29
CA TRP A 58 -1.17 8.36 -1.03
C TRP A 58 -1.55 9.79 -1.37
N ASN A 59 -0.90 10.38 -2.37
CA ASN A 59 -1.27 11.69 -2.92
C ASN A 59 -2.00 11.59 -4.26
N ASP A 60 -2.66 12.69 -4.67
CA ASP A 60 -3.44 12.77 -5.92
C ASP A 60 -2.58 12.51 -7.17
N ILE A 61 -1.29 12.84 -7.11
CA ILE A 61 -0.35 12.64 -8.22
C ILE A 61 -0.15 11.15 -8.49
N PHE A 62 -0.09 10.33 -7.44
CA PHE A 62 -0.04 8.88 -7.57
C PHE A 62 -1.30 8.34 -8.24
N VAL A 63 -2.48 8.75 -7.76
CA VAL A 63 -3.77 8.33 -8.34
C VAL A 63 -3.89 8.76 -9.80
N ALA A 64 -3.52 9.99 -10.15
CA ALA A 64 -3.53 10.49 -11.52
C ALA A 64 -2.65 9.64 -12.46
N ARG A 65 -1.51 9.13 -11.98
CA ARG A 65 -0.67 8.21 -12.74
C ARG A 65 -1.33 6.84 -12.93
N LEU A 66 -2.02 6.33 -11.91
CA LEU A 66 -2.79 5.08 -12.01
C LEU A 66 -3.94 5.21 -13.02
N ILE A 67 -4.67 6.33 -12.99
CA ILE A 67 -5.73 6.63 -13.97
C ILE A 67 -5.14 6.62 -15.40
N LYS A 68 -4.02 7.31 -15.61
CA LYS A 68 -3.32 7.33 -16.91
C LYS A 68 -2.85 5.94 -17.34
N ALA A 69 -2.53 5.07 -16.39
CA ALA A 69 -2.15 3.68 -16.64
C ALA A 69 -3.35 2.72 -16.83
N GLY A 70 -4.58 3.22 -16.83
CA GLY A 70 -5.78 2.42 -17.10
C GLY A 70 -6.41 1.77 -15.86
N TYR A 71 -6.00 2.16 -14.66
CA TYR A 71 -6.60 1.65 -13.42
C TYR A 71 -7.96 2.31 -13.09
N GLN A 72 -8.45 3.28 -13.86
CA GLN A 72 -9.82 3.77 -13.74
C GLN A 72 -10.74 3.00 -14.68
N MET A 73 -11.76 2.33 -14.15
CA MET A 73 -12.74 1.57 -14.95
C MET A 73 -13.98 2.41 -15.23
N LYS A 74 -14.37 3.28 -14.30
CA LYS A 74 -15.51 4.19 -14.45
C LYS A 74 -15.08 5.62 -14.12
N PRO A 75 -15.68 6.65 -14.77
CA PRO A 75 -15.35 8.05 -14.50
C PRO A 75 -15.55 8.46 -13.03
N ASN A 76 -16.39 7.73 -12.29
CA ASN A 76 -16.79 8.04 -10.92
C ASN A 76 -16.14 7.11 -9.89
N ASP A 77 -15.14 6.32 -10.30
CA ASP A 77 -14.39 5.48 -9.36
C ASP A 77 -13.75 6.36 -8.28
N LYS A 78 -13.81 5.90 -7.03
CA LYS A 78 -13.09 6.55 -5.95
C LYS A 78 -11.61 6.24 -6.07
N ASP A 79 -10.78 7.16 -5.62
CA ASP A 79 -9.33 6.98 -5.57
C ASP A 79 -8.93 5.71 -4.81
N SER A 80 -9.64 5.40 -3.71
CA SER A 80 -9.46 4.15 -2.96
C SER A 80 -9.67 2.90 -3.82
N ASP A 81 -10.68 2.89 -4.68
CA ASP A 81 -11.01 1.74 -5.52
C ASP A 81 -10.00 1.60 -6.67
N ILE A 82 -9.40 2.71 -7.10
CA ILE A 82 -8.32 2.74 -8.10
C ILE A 82 -7.03 2.19 -7.47
N VAL A 83 -6.67 2.66 -6.26
CA VAL A 83 -5.48 2.21 -5.53
C VAL A 83 -5.60 0.75 -5.13
N ASP A 84 -6.76 0.30 -4.66
CA ASP A 84 -7.00 -1.10 -4.30
C ASP A 84 -6.81 -2.05 -5.50
N ARG A 85 -7.34 -1.70 -6.68
CA ARG A 85 -7.11 -2.50 -7.90
C ARG A 85 -5.65 -2.56 -8.30
N TRP A 86 -4.93 -1.44 -8.20
CA TRP A 86 -3.48 -1.44 -8.42
C TRP A 86 -2.76 -2.35 -7.43
N PHE A 87 -3.11 -2.25 -6.14
CA PHE A 87 -2.50 -3.05 -5.08
C PHE A 87 -2.75 -4.56 -5.30
N GLN A 88 -3.98 -4.95 -5.66
CA GLN A 88 -4.30 -6.33 -6.03
C GLN A 88 -3.47 -6.83 -7.22
N THR A 89 -3.24 -5.99 -8.24
CA THR A 89 -2.36 -6.34 -9.37
C THR A 89 -0.93 -6.56 -8.91
N VAL A 90 -0.40 -5.70 -8.02
CA VAL A 90 0.95 -5.88 -7.44
C VAL A 90 1.03 -7.21 -6.68
N CYS A 91 0.07 -7.53 -5.81
CA CYS A 91 0.03 -8.80 -5.08
C CYS A 91 -0.04 -10.01 -6.03
N ARG A 92 -0.86 -9.93 -7.09
CA ARG A 92 -0.93 -11.00 -8.10
C ARG A 92 0.41 -11.20 -8.80
N ASN A 93 1.11 -10.13 -9.16
CA ASN A 93 2.41 -10.23 -9.80
C ASN A 93 3.44 -10.94 -8.90
N VAL A 94 3.45 -10.61 -7.60
CA VAL A 94 4.33 -11.28 -6.62
C VAL A 94 4.03 -12.78 -6.56
N VAL A 95 2.75 -13.17 -6.51
CA VAL A 95 2.34 -14.58 -6.49
C VAL A 95 2.76 -15.28 -7.79
N MET A 96 2.51 -14.68 -8.95
CA MET A 96 2.87 -15.27 -10.24
C MET A 96 4.39 -15.43 -10.39
N GLU A 97 5.18 -14.46 -9.96
CA GLU A 97 6.64 -14.55 -9.95
C GLU A 97 7.11 -15.76 -9.12
N THR A 98 6.52 -15.99 -7.95
CA THR A 98 6.85 -17.17 -7.14
C THR A 98 6.47 -18.49 -7.80
N PHE A 99 5.35 -18.54 -8.53
CA PHE A 99 4.95 -19.73 -9.29
C PHE A 99 5.91 -20.02 -10.45
N GLU A 100 6.27 -19.00 -11.23
CA GLU A 100 7.21 -19.14 -12.35
C GLU A 100 8.58 -19.63 -11.87
N GLN A 101 9.05 -19.12 -10.73
CA GLN A 101 10.29 -19.60 -10.09
C GLN A 101 10.17 -21.07 -9.64
N GLN A 102 9.03 -21.48 -9.07
CA GLN A 102 8.81 -22.88 -8.70
C GLN A 102 8.77 -23.82 -9.90
N GLU A 103 8.12 -23.42 -11.00
CA GLU A 103 8.10 -24.21 -12.24
C GLU A 103 9.50 -24.32 -12.87
N ALA A 104 10.28 -23.23 -12.85
CA ALA A 104 11.65 -23.23 -13.33
C ALA A 104 12.58 -24.10 -12.48
N MET A 105 12.38 -24.14 -11.16
CA MET A 105 13.15 -24.96 -10.23
C MET A 105 12.72 -26.43 -10.21
N ASN A 106 11.52 -26.75 -10.71
CA ASN A 106 10.98 -28.11 -10.70
C ASN A 106 10.36 -28.55 -12.05
N PRO A 107 11.16 -28.56 -13.15
CA PRO A 107 10.66 -28.83 -14.51
C PRO A 107 10.12 -30.26 -14.71
N GLY A 108 10.37 -31.18 -13.76
CA GLY A 108 9.97 -32.59 -13.85
C GLY A 108 8.60 -32.94 -13.27
N MET A 109 7.88 -32.00 -12.63
CA MET A 109 6.62 -32.33 -11.94
C MET A 109 5.39 -32.33 -12.87
N ARG A 110 5.53 -31.87 -14.11
CA ARG A 110 4.48 -31.89 -15.15
C ARG A 110 4.70 -32.93 -16.25
N THR A 111 5.58 -33.92 -16.06
CA THR A 111 5.64 -35.02 -17.01
C THR A 111 4.41 -35.90 -16.84
N ASN A 112 3.47 -35.85 -17.78
CA ASN A 112 2.36 -36.80 -17.80
C ASN A 112 2.94 -38.16 -18.22
N LYS A 113 3.28 -39.00 -17.24
CA LYS A 113 3.77 -40.35 -17.51
C LYS A 113 2.58 -41.25 -17.80
N ARG A 114 2.35 -41.57 -19.08
CA ARG A 114 1.40 -42.63 -19.47
C ARG A 114 2.16 -43.94 -19.62
N ASP A 115 1.66 -44.98 -18.97
CA ASP A 115 2.12 -46.35 -19.17
C ASP A 115 1.49 -46.91 -20.45
N LEU A 116 2.33 -47.38 -21.37
CA LEU A 116 1.93 -47.95 -22.66
C LEU A 116 1.93 -49.48 -22.65
N GLY A 117 2.34 -50.12 -21.55
CA GLY A 117 2.53 -51.57 -21.46
C GLY A 117 3.88 -52.04 -21.99
N ASP A 118 4.20 -53.32 -21.81
CA ASP A 118 5.49 -53.96 -22.17
C ASP A 118 6.74 -53.25 -21.60
N GLY A 119 6.60 -52.64 -20.42
CA GLY A 119 7.70 -51.92 -19.75
C GLY A 119 8.05 -50.58 -20.39
N LYS A 120 7.18 -50.03 -21.26
CA LYS A 120 7.40 -48.75 -21.94
C LYS A 120 6.46 -47.68 -21.38
N SER A 121 7.00 -46.49 -21.16
CA SER A 121 6.24 -45.31 -20.73
C SER A 121 6.60 -44.11 -21.58
N GLU A 122 5.60 -43.30 -21.92
CA GLU A 122 5.78 -42.03 -22.61
C GLU A 122 5.82 -40.87 -21.61
N ILE A 123 6.66 -39.88 -21.90
CA ILE A 123 6.82 -38.66 -21.12
C ILE A 123 6.51 -37.49 -22.06
N SER A 124 5.53 -36.65 -21.67
CA SER A 124 5.16 -35.39 -22.32
C SER A 124 5.15 -34.26 -21.31
#